data_AF-A0AAD6X790-F1
#
_entry.id   AF-A0AAD6X790-F1
#
_cell.length_a   1.000
_cell.length_b   1.000
_cell.length_c   1.000
_cell.angle_alpha   90.00
_cell.angle_beta   90.00
_cell.angle_gamma   90.00
#
_symmetry.space_group_name_H-M   'P 1'
#
loop_
_entity.id
_entity.type
_entity.pdbx_description
1 polymer ?
#
loop_
_entity_poly.entity_id
_entity_poly.type
_entity_poly.pdbx_seq_one_letter_code
_entity_poly.pdbx_strand_id
1 'polypeptide(L)'
;MAQGRFSETNLAELVALSDLVSRTVKEIVEEYAAARDPAFSSPSDSQHSDGLDAMPPQVAKAFQILDAACADMSGRVGNPGQVGNPGQVGNPEQVVMKKFQALQEPASMLIAPDSKFAELLLHERSGLPVDQLAQSPRVDAAKLSRLVHFLATKHNFTEIKPNIFLDNRLSVKFSDADVSDDPFLDEWLH
;
A
#
# COMPACT_ATOMS: atom_id res chain seq x y z
N MET A 1 -20.35 30.46 -21.49
CA MET A 1 -20.06 29.78 -20.22
C MET A 1 -20.86 28.49 -20.20
N ALA A 2 -20.26 27.35 -20.50
CA ALA A 2 -20.92 26.04 -20.42
C ALA A 2 -20.32 25.31 -19.22
N GLN A 3 -21.13 25.15 -18.18
CA GLN A 3 -20.78 24.45 -16.95
C GLN A 3 -20.57 22.96 -17.26
N GLY A 4 -19.40 22.43 -16.89
CA GLY A 4 -19.09 21.01 -16.99
C GLY A 4 -20.04 20.19 -16.11
N ARG A 5 -21.08 19.64 -16.72
CA ARG A 5 -22.04 18.76 -16.06
C ARG A 5 -21.53 17.33 -16.25
N PHE A 6 -21.15 16.68 -15.16
CA PHE A 6 -20.98 15.23 -15.12
C PHE A 6 -22.23 14.57 -15.71
N SER A 7 -22.07 13.55 -16.56
CA SER A 7 -23.24 12.81 -17.04
C SER A 7 -23.95 12.19 -15.82
N GLU A 8 -25.29 12.18 -15.80
CA GLU A 8 -26.05 11.57 -14.71
C GLU A 8 -25.71 10.08 -14.53
N THR A 9 -25.30 9.43 -15.63
CA THR A 9 -24.75 8.07 -15.65
C THR A 9 -23.48 7.94 -14.82
N ASN A 10 -22.53 8.88 -14.91
CA ASN A 10 -21.27 8.81 -14.15
C ASN A 10 -21.51 8.96 -12.64
N LEU A 11 -22.45 9.83 -12.25
CA LEU A 11 -22.80 10.01 -10.84
C LEU A 11 -23.48 8.75 -10.29
N ALA A 12 -24.38 8.14 -11.07
CA ALA A 12 -25.01 6.87 -10.71
C ALA A 12 -23.99 5.73 -10.58
N GLU A 13 -22.99 5.66 -11.47
CA GLU A 13 -21.91 4.67 -11.40
C GLU A 13 -21.01 4.88 -10.18
N LEU A 14 -20.70 6.12 -9.80
CA LEU A 14 -19.94 6.41 -8.57
C LEU A 14 -20.71 5.98 -7.31
N VAL A 15 -22.02 6.21 -7.27
CA VAL A 15 -22.88 5.74 -6.18
C VAL A 15 -22.90 4.21 -6.14
N ALA A 16 -23.05 3.55 -7.30
CA ALA A 16 -23.03 2.09 -7.40
C ALA A 16 -21.69 1.49 -6.93
N LEU A 17 -20.56 2.14 -7.25
CA LEU A 17 -19.23 1.74 -6.75
C LEU A 17 -19.12 1.92 -5.24
N SER A 18 -19.67 3.00 -4.67
CA SER A 18 -19.71 3.23 -3.22
C SER A 18 -20.52 2.15 -2.50
N ASP A 19 -21.66 1.76 -3.08
CA ASP A 19 -22.48 0.67 -2.55
C ASP A 19 -21.79 -0.69 -2.69
N LEU A 20 -21.01 -0.90 -3.76
CA LEU A 20 -20.20 -2.11 -3.93
C LEU A 20 -19.10 -2.19 -2.86
N VAL A 21 -18.29 -1.15 -2.70
CA VAL A 21 -17.24 -1.05 -1.66
C VAL A 21 -17.84 -1.32 -0.28
N SER A 22 -18.95 -0.66 0.05
CA SER A 22 -19.61 -0.80 1.35
C SER A 22 -20.13 -2.22 1.61
N ARG A 23 -20.65 -2.91 0.57
CA ARG A 23 -21.11 -4.30 0.70
C ARG A 23 -19.94 -5.26 0.85
N THR A 24 -18.92 -5.14 0.02
CA THR A 24 -17.76 -6.03 0.04
C THR A 24 -16.98 -5.91 1.36
N VAL A 25 -16.86 -4.72 1.95
CA VAL A 25 -16.27 -4.56 3.29
C VAL A 25 -17.08 -5.32 4.36
N LYS A 26 -18.42 -5.29 4.30
CA LYS A 26 -19.26 -6.04 5.24
C LYS A 26 -19.07 -7.54 5.10
N GLU A 27 -19.02 -8.05 3.87
CA GLU A 27 -18.75 -9.47 3.59
C GLU A 27 -17.40 -9.91 4.19
N ILE A 28 -16.35 -9.10 4.02
CA ILE A 28 -15.03 -9.38 4.62
C ILE A 28 -15.11 -9.42 6.15
N VAL A 29 -15.76 -8.42 6.77
CA VAL A 29 -15.90 -8.34 8.24
C VAL A 29 -16.69 -9.54 8.78
N GLU A 30 -17.78 -9.93 8.12
CA GLU A 30 -18.60 -11.08 8.51
C GLU A 30 -17.82 -12.40 8.42
N GLU A 31 -17.08 -12.61 7.33
CA GLU A 31 -16.28 -13.82 7.11
C GLU A 31 -15.16 -13.95 8.16
N TYR A 32 -14.45 -12.85 8.46
CA TYR A 32 -13.43 -12.84 9.50
C TYR A 32 -14.00 -13.00 10.92
N ALA A 33 -15.15 -12.37 11.21
CA ALA A 33 -15.83 -12.55 12.49
C ALA A 33 -16.27 -14.01 12.70
N ALA A 34 -16.69 -14.69 11.62
CA ALA A 34 -17.06 -16.10 11.65
C ALA A 34 -15.84 -17.03 11.82
N ALA A 35 -14.69 -16.67 11.24
CA ALA A 35 -13.45 -17.45 11.32
C ALA A 35 -12.83 -17.47 12.73
N ARG A 36 -13.23 -16.58 13.66
CA ARG A 36 -12.58 -16.36 14.97
C ARG A 36 -11.07 -16.16 14.87
N ASP A 37 -10.61 -15.60 13.76
CA ASP A 37 -9.20 -15.38 13.50
C ASP A 37 -8.76 -14.04 14.13
N PRO A 38 -7.83 -14.04 15.11
CA PRO A 38 -7.29 -12.82 15.69
C PRO A 38 -6.44 -12.00 14.71
N ALA A 39 -6.19 -12.44 13.47
CA ALA A 39 -5.35 -11.72 12.49
C ALA A 39 -5.87 -10.35 12.02
N PHE A 40 -7.06 -9.90 12.46
CA PHE A 40 -7.49 -8.50 12.36
C PHE A 40 -6.96 -7.60 13.50
N SER A 41 -6.13 -8.17 14.35
CA SER A 41 -5.21 -7.43 15.23
C SER A 41 -4.49 -6.38 14.37
N SER A 42 -4.48 -5.14 14.85
CA SER A 42 -4.09 -3.90 14.20
C SER A 42 -2.92 -4.06 13.22
N PRO A 43 -2.78 -3.22 12.18
CA PRO A 43 -1.50 -3.08 11.45
C PRO A 43 -0.28 -2.87 12.38
N SER A 44 -0.54 -2.48 13.63
CA SER A 44 0.41 -2.30 14.73
C SER A 44 0.55 -3.50 15.68
N ASP A 45 -0.17 -4.60 15.50
CA ASP A 45 0.08 -5.85 16.22
C ASP A 45 1.29 -6.54 15.59
N SER A 46 2.43 -5.90 15.85
CA SER A 46 3.81 -6.28 15.51
C SER A 46 4.26 -7.52 16.29
N GLN A 47 3.35 -8.44 16.62
CA GLN A 47 3.73 -9.73 17.17
C GLN A 47 4.16 -10.61 16.01
N HIS A 48 5.39 -10.36 15.55
CA HIS A 48 6.24 -11.17 14.69
C HIS A 48 5.49 -12.29 13.95
N SER A 49 5.13 -12.03 12.69
CA SER A 49 4.83 -12.98 11.59
C SER A 49 4.58 -14.46 11.94
N ASP A 50 3.79 -14.76 12.97
CA ASP A 50 3.45 -16.12 13.33
C ASP A 50 2.21 -16.45 12.51
N GLY A 51 2.44 -17.13 11.40
CA GLY A 51 1.41 -17.51 10.45
C GLY A 51 1.24 -16.51 9.32
N LEU A 52 1.86 -16.79 8.17
CA LEU A 52 1.29 -16.40 6.89
C LEU A 52 0.03 -17.27 6.67
N ASP A 53 -0.97 -17.12 7.52
CA ASP A 53 -2.19 -17.91 7.38
C ASP A 53 -2.84 -17.54 6.05
N ALA A 54 -3.00 -18.56 5.20
CA ALA A 54 -3.53 -18.40 3.87
C ALA A 54 -4.91 -17.77 3.96
N MET A 55 -5.07 -16.58 3.39
CA MET A 55 -6.33 -15.86 3.36
C MET A 55 -7.41 -16.79 2.77
N PRO A 56 -8.57 -16.96 3.45
CA PRO A 56 -9.65 -17.79 2.93
C PRO A 56 -10.03 -17.35 1.51
N PRO A 57 -10.34 -18.27 0.58
CA PRO A 57 -10.55 -17.92 -0.82
C PRO A 57 -11.72 -16.94 -1.02
N GLN A 58 -12.72 -16.98 -0.13
CA GLN A 58 -13.84 -16.03 -0.10
C GLN A 58 -13.37 -14.61 0.23
N VAL A 59 -12.53 -14.47 1.26
CA VAL A 59 -11.93 -13.19 1.63
C VAL A 59 -11.00 -12.68 0.55
N ALA A 60 -10.18 -13.54 -0.04
CA ALA A 60 -9.27 -13.15 -1.13
C ALA A 60 -10.04 -12.60 -2.33
N LYS A 61 -11.14 -13.26 -2.71
CA LYS A 61 -12.03 -12.78 -3.77
C LYS A 61 -12.70 -11.45 -3.42
N ALA A 62 -13.22 -11.32 -2.20
CA ALA A 62 -13.84 -10.07 -1.75
C ALA A 62 -12.81 -8.92 -1.74
N PHE A 63 -11.58 -9.18 -1.30
CA PHE A 63 -10.49 -8.21 -1.33
C PHE A 63 -10.15 -7.76 -2.77
N GLN A 64 -10.09 -8.68 -3.73
CA GLN A 64 -9.88 -8.33 -5.15
C GLN A 64 -11.01 -7.43 -5.71
N ILE A 65 -12.26 -7.70 -5.35
CA ILE A 65 -13.40 -6.88 -5.76
C ILE A 65 -13.30 -5.48 -5.12
N LEU A 66 -12.96 -5.43 -3.84
CA LEU A 66 -12.79 -4.18 -3.10
C LEU A 66 -11.69 -3.31 -3.73
N ASP A 67 -10.53 -3.89 -4.01
CA ASP A 67 -9.39 -3.18 -4.61
C ASP A 67 -9.75 -2.65 -6.01
N ALA A 68 -10.34 -3.49 -6.86
CA ALA A 68 -10.79 -3.08 -8.18
C ALA A 68 -11.84 -1.94 -8.14
N ALA A 69 -12.81 -2.03 -7.22
CA ALA A 69 -13.85 -1.01 -7.06
C ALA A 69 -13.28 0.32 -6.54
N CYS A 70 -12.36 0.28 -5.57
CA CYS A 70 -11.66 1.45 -5.05
C CYS A 70 -10.77 2.11 -6.09
N ALA A 71 -10.07 1.32 -6.91
CA ALA A 71 -9.24 1.80 -8.00
C ALA A 71 -10.09 2.48 -9.09
N ASP A 72 -11.20 1.86 -9.51
CA ASP A 72 -12.12 2.44 -10.50
C ASP A 72 -12.73 3.75 -9.99
N MET A 73 -13.23 3.74 -8.75
CA MET A 73 -13.78 4.96 -8.12
C MET A 73 -12.74 6.08 -8.04
N SER A 74 -11.53 5.78 -7.59
CA SER A 74 -10.42 6.75 -7.51
C SER A 74 -9.99 7.27 -8.88
N GLY A 75 -10.06 6.43 -9.91
CA GLY A 75 -9.82 6.81 -11.30
C GLY A 75 -10.86 7.80 -11.80
N ARG A 76 -12.14 7.52 -11.55
CA ARG A 76 -13.28 8.34 -12.01
C ARG A 76 -13.38 9.68 -11.29
N VAL A 77 -13.16 9.72 -9.98
CA VAL A 77 -13.16 10.97 -9.19
C VAL A 77 -11.90 11.79 -9.46
N GLY A 78 -10.73 11.14 -9.56
CA GLY A 78 -9.45 11.80 -9.80
C GLY A 78 -9.23 12.27 -11.24
N ASN A 79 -10.05 11.80 -12.18
CA ASN A 79 -10.00 12.20 -13.59
C ASN A 79 -11.41 12.40 -14.17
N PRO A 80 -12.10 13.49 -13.77
CA PRO A 80 -13.46 13.75 -14.22
C PRO A 80 -13.58 13.99 -15.74
N GLY A 81 -12.45 14.15 -16.45
CA GLY A 81 -12.41 14.39 -17.90
C GLY A 81 -12.49 13.12 -18.77
N GLN A 82 -12.30 11.92 -18.22
CA GLN A 82 -12.21 10.71 -19.05
C GLN A 82 -13.47 9.85 -19.12
N VAL A 83 -14.49 10.12 -18.30
CA VAL A 83 -15.72 9.33 -18.32
C VAL A 83 -16.78 10.09 -19.10
N GLY A 84 -16.82 9.89 -20.43
CA GLY A 84 -17.95 10.32 -21.26
C GLY A 84 -17.70 11.42 -22.29
N ASN A 85 -16.48 11.93 -22.48
CA ASN A 85 -16.18 12.79 -23.64
C ASN A 85 -14.73 12.63 -24.10
N PRO A 86 -14.45 12.13 -25.33
CA PRO A 86 -13.10 12.01 -25.88
C PRO A 86 -12.45 13.38 -26.23
N GLY A 87 -12.84 14.47 -25.57
CA GLY A 87 -12.40 15.83 -25.88
C GLY A 87 -12.18 16.77 -24.68
N GLN A 88 -12.27 16.29 -23.43
CA GLN A 88 -11.94 17.10 -22.26
C GLN A 88 -10.93 16.39 -21.38
N VAL A 89 -9.65 16.66 -21.64
CA VAL A 89 -8.54 16.14 -20.86
C VAL A 89 -8.61 16.79 -19.47
N GLY A 90 -8.84 16.01 -18.41
CA GLY A 90 -8.39 16.44 -17.07
C GLY A 90 -6.92 16.84 -17.20
N ASN A 91 -6.48 17.96 -16.59
CA ASN A 91 -5.20 18.61 -16.94
C ASN A 91 -4.12 17.53 -17.19
N PRO A 92 -3.60 17.38 -18.43
CA PRO A 92 -2.63 16.34 -18.78
C PRO A 92 -1.46 16.26 -17.79
N GLU A 93 -1.06 17.42 -17.24
CA GLU A 93 0.00 17.53 -16.24
C GLU A 93 -0.34 16.76 -14.95
N GLN A 94 -1.59 16.79 -14.48
CA GLN A 94 -2.03 16.10 -13.27
C GLN A 94 -2.04 14.59 -13.47
N VAL A 95 -2.48 14.11 -14.63
CA VAL A 95 -2.49 12.68 -14.96
C VAL A 95 -1.06 12.16 -15.06
N VAL A 96 -0.17 12.91 -15.72
CA VAL A 96 1.26 12.58 -15.84
C VAL A 96 1.91 12.60 -14.46
N MET A 97 1.65 13.62 -13.63
CA MET A 97 2.21 13.71 -12.28
C MET A 97 1.79 12.52 -11.40
N LYS A 98 0.52 12.11 -11.44
CA LYS A 98 0.03 10.93 -10.69
C LYS A 98 0.74 9.64 -11.14
N LYS A 99 1.03 9.49 -12.43
CA LYS A 99 1.82 8.36 -12.96
C LYS A 99 3.26 8.40 -12.46
N PHE A 100 3.91 9.57 -12.43
CA PHE A 100 5.25 9.69 -11.88
C PHE A 100 5.31 9.41 -10.37
N GLN A 101 4.32 9.87 -9.60
CA GLN A 101 4.21 9.55 -8.17
C GLN A 101 4.07 8.05 -7.91
N ALA A 102 3.42 7.30 -8.82
CA ALA A 102 3.33 5.85 -8.73
C ALA A 102 4.70 5.14 -8.83
N LEU A 103 5.76 5.81 -9.31
CA LEU A 103 7.12 5.26 -9.33
C LEU A 103 7.84 5.40 -7.98
N GLN A 104 7.41 6.32 -7.10
CA GLN A 104 8.10 6.57 -5.85
C GLN A 104 8.01 5.37 -4.91
N GLU A 105 6.87 4.67 -4.92
CA GLU A 105 6.63 3.48 -4.13
C GLU A 105 7.54 2.29 -4.51
N PRO A 106 7.55 1.79 -5.76
CA PRO A 106 8.45 0.72 -6.16
C PRO A 106 9.93 1.11 -6.03
N ALA A 107 10.30 2.36 -6.33
CA ALA A 107 11.68 2.81 -6.13
C ALA A 107 12.10 2.77 -4.65
N SER A 108 11.18 3.12 -3.74
CA SER A 108 11.43 3.08 -2.30
C SER A 108 11.51 1.64 -1.78
N MET A 109 10.68 0.75 -2.33
CA MET A 109 10.69 -0.68 -2.00
C MET A 109 12.00 -1.36 -2.42
N LEU A 110 12.62 -0.94 -3.53
CA LEU A 110 13.92 -1.46 -3.96
C LEU A 110 15.08 -1.03 -3.05
N ILE A 111 15.03 0.17 -2.47
CA ILE A 111 16.09 0.69 -1.59
C ILE A 111 16.04 0.04 -0.19
N ALA A 112 14.84 -0.39 0.24
CA ALA A 112 14.64 -0.90 1.60
C ALA A 112 15.52 -2.13 1.94
N PRO A 113 15.63 -3.19 1.10
CA PRO A 113 16.55 -4.30 1.34
C PRO A 113 18.02 -3.86 1.39
N ASP A 114 18.45 -3.07 0.40
CA ASP A 114 19.85 -2.62 0.26
C ASP A 114 20.37 -1.83 1.47
N SER A 115 19.47 -1.12 2.13
CA SER A 115 19.77 -0.25 3.27
C SER A 115 19.86 -0.98 4.62
N LYS A 116 19.44 -2.26 4.70
CA LYS A 116 19.43 -3.12 5.89
C LYS A 116 18.65 -2.61 7.10
N PHE A 117 17.96 -1.47 7.02
CA PHE A 117 17.20 -0.97 8.17
C PHE A 117 16.00 -1.86 8.51
N ALA A 118 15.42 -2.54 7.51
CA ALA A 118 14.34 -3.51 7.72
C ALA A 118 14.80 -4.66 8.64
N GLU A 119 16.04 -5.16 8.46
CA GLU A 119 16.64 -6.18 9.33
C GLU A 119 16.82 -5.68 10.77
N LEU A 120 17.23 -4.41 10.93
CA LEU A 120 17.40 -3.80 12.26
C LEU A 120 16.06 -3.71 13.02
N LEU A 121 14.95 -3.49 12.31
CA LEU A 121 13.62 -3.37 12.93
C LEU A 121 13.03 -4.72 13.34
N LEU A 122 13.39 -5.84 12.68
CA LEU A 122 12.85 -7.18 12.98
C LEU A 122 13.07 -7.62 14.44
N HIS A 123 14.14 -7.12 15.07
CA HIS A 123 14.54 -7.52 16.42
C HIS A 123 14.13 -6.51 17.50
N GLU A 124 13.50 -5.38 17.12
CA GLU A 124 13.35 -4.21 17.99
C GLU A 124 11.89 -3.90 18.29
N ARG A 125 11.37 -4.52 19.36
CA ARG A 125 9.96 -4.45 19.76
C ARG A 125 9.46 -3.07 20.15
N SER A 126 10.35 -2.16 20.56
CA SER A 126 10.00 -0.78 20.89
C SER A 126 10.16 0.18 19.72
N GLY A 127 10.56 -0.32 18.55
CA GLY A 127 10.96 0.47 17.41
C GLY A 127 12.31 1.15 17.61
N LEU A 128 12.87 1.64 16.51
CA LEU A 128 14.16 2.33 16.47
C LEU A 128 14.00 3.76 15.98
N PRO A 129 14.74 4.72 16.55
CA PRO A 129 14.82 6.07 16.01
C PRO A 129 15.58 6.06 14.68
N VAL A 130 15.19 6.94 13.75
CA VAL A 130 15.84 7.10 12.44
C VAL A 130 17.35 7.28 12.53
N ASP A 131 17.85 7.98 13.54
CA ASP A 131 19.29 8.20 13.73
C ASP A 131 20.05 6.89 14.01
N GLN A 132 19.39 5.90 14.61
CA GLN A 132 19.97 4.56 14.81
C GLN A 132 19.86 3.72 13.54
N LEU A 133 18.74 3.82 12.81
CA LEU A 133 18.58 3.18 11.50
C LEU A 133 19.61 3.70 10.47
N ALA A 134 19.96 4.98 10.56
CA ALA A 134 20.91 5.66 9.70
C ALA A 134 22.38 5.36 10.00
N GLN A 135 22.67 4.53 11.00
CA GLN A 135 24.04 4.06 11.27
C GLN A 135 24.52 3.05 10.22
N SER A 136 23.62 2.54 9.37
CA SER A 136 23.96 1.75 8.19
C SER A 136 24.77 2.60 7.19
N PRO A 137 25.99 2.19 6.78
CA PRO A 137 26.89 3.01 5.98
C PRO A 137 26.43 3.23 4.52
N ARG A 138 25.28 2.70 4.12
CA ARG A 138 24.85 2.62 2.72
C ARG A 138 23.92 3.75 2.28
N VAL A 139 23.26 4.45 3.22
CA VAL A 139 22.27 5.50 2.90
C VAL A 139 22.49 6.71 3.81
N ASP A 140 22.50 7.91 3.22
CA ASP A 140 22.53 9.16 3.97
C ASP A 140 21.34 9.26 4.94
N ALA A 141 21.58 9.71 6.17
CA ALA A 141 20.56 9.75 7.23
C ALA A 141 19.31 10.56 6.85
N ALA A 142 19.47 11.69 6.16
CA ALA A 142 18.35 12.52 5.74
C ALA A 142 17.54 11.85 4.62
N LYS A 143 18.21 11.13 3.70
CA LYS A 143 17.54 10.32 2.67
C LYS A 143 16.79 9.14 3.30
N LEU A 144 17.41 8.44 4.24
CA LEU A 144 16.78 7.32 4.96
C LEU A 144 15.55 7.79 5.73
N SER A 145 15.65 8.90 6.46
CA SER A 145 14.51 9.48 7.17
C SER A 145 13.31 9.70 6.25
N ARG A 146 13.53 10.34 5.09
CA ARG A 146 12.44 10.58 4.11
C ARG A 146 11.87 9.28 3.55
N LEU A 147 12.74 8.31 3.26
CA LEU A 147 12.34 7.00 2.75
C LEU A 147 11.45 6.26 3.74
N VAL A 148 11.86 6.16 5.01
CA VAL A 148 11.13 5.40 6.03
C VAL A 148 9.79 6.07 6.35
N HIS A 149 9.73 7.41 6.43
CA HIS A 149 8.44 8.11 6.57
C HIS A 149 7.51 7.83 5.39
N PHE A 150 8.02 7.92 4.15
CA PHE A 150 7.21 7.63 2.97
C PHE A 150 6.70 6.19 2.98
N LEU A 151 7.55 5.22 3.28
CA LEU A 151 7.15 3.81 3.40
C LEU A 151 6.15 3.58 4.54
N ALA A 152 6.24 4.34 5.64
CA ALA A 152 5.24 4.32 6.71
C ALA A 152 3.87 4.86 6.26
N THR A 153 3.83 5.91 5.43
CA THR A 153 2.56 6.36 4.80
C THR A 153 1.95 5.34 3.84
N LYS A 154 2.76 4.37 3.39
CA LYS A 154 2.35 3.25 2.54
C LYS A 154 2.12 1.96 3.32
N HIS A 155 2.09 2.05 4.65
CA HIS A 155 1.87 0.91 5.55
C HIS A 155 2.93 -0.20 5.45
N ASN A 156 4.11 0.09 4.87
CA ASN A 156 5.22 -0.87 4.81
C ASN A 156 6.00 -0.93 6.14
N PHE A 157 5.93 0.12 6.95
CA PHE A 157 6.44 0.21 8.32
C PHE A 157 5.46 0.99 9.19
N THR A 158 5.65 0.97 10.51
CA THR A 158 4.78 1.70 11.45
C THR A 158 5.57 2.78 12.18
N GLU A 159 5.16 4.05 12.06
CA GLU A 159 5.70 5.13 12.90
C GLU A 159 4.89 5.20 14.20
N ILE A 160 5.51 4.83 15.32
CA ILE A 160 4.83 4.80 16.63
C ILE A 160 4.95 6.14 17.38
N LYS A 161 5.98 6.92 17.08
CA LYS A 161 6.27 8.27 17.59
C LYS A 161 7.09 9.01 16.53
N PRO A 162 7.13 10.36 16.55
CA PRO A 162 7.94 11.12 15.62
C PRO A 162 9.37 10.57 15.51
N ASN A 163 9.75 10.14 14.31
CA ASN A 163 11.04 9.52 13.96
C ASN A 163 11.35 8.15 14.60
N ILE A 164 10.39 7.47 15.23
CA ILE A 164 10.57 6.12 15.79
C ILE A 164 9.69 5.13 15.03
N PHE A 165 10.34 4.17 14.39
CA PHE A 165 9.71 3.23 13.46
C PHE A 165 9.79 1.81 13.99
N LEU A 166 8.78 1.01 13.65
CA LEU A 166 8.62 -0.38 14.02
C LEU A 166 8.35 -1.21 12.76
N ASP A 167 8.72 -2.48 12.80
CA ASP A 167 8.35 -3.48 11.80
C ASP A 167 6.83 -3.73 11.79
N ASN A 168 6.34 -4.30 10.70
CA ASN A 168 4.98 -4.79 10.56
C ASN A 168 4.95 -6.02 9.62
N ARG A 169 3.76 -6.55 9.33
CA ARG A 169 3.61 -7.75 8.52
C ARG A 169 4.23 -7.65 7.12
N LEU A 170 4.25 -6.46 6.51
CA LEU A 170 4.82 -6.23 5.19
C LEU A 170 6.34 -6.03 5.25
N SER A 171 6.86 -5.39 6.30
CA SER A 171 8.30 -5.09 6.41
C SER A 171 9.18 -6.35 6.39
N VAL A 172 8.66 -7.50 6.83
CA VAL A 172 9.36 -8.80 6.80
C VAL A 172 9.81 -9.16 5.39
N LYS A 173 9.01 -8.82 4.38
CA LYS A 173 9.29 -9.09 2.96
C LYS A 173 10.40 -8.23 2.36
N PHE A 174 10.92 -7.26 3.11
CA PHE A 174 12.06 -6.43 2.72
C PHE A 174 13.39 -6.92 3.28
N SER A 175 13.40 -8.00 4.06
CA SER A 175 14.64 -8.59 4.58
C SER A 175 15.25 -9.59 3.59
N ASP A 176 16.59 -9.61 3.46
CA ASP A 176 17.32 -10.50 2.54
C ASP A 176 17.01 -12.00 2.78
N ALA A 177 16.48 -12.37 3.94
CA ALA A 177 16.13 -13.73 4.30
C ALA A 177 14.99 -14.34 3.45
N ASP A 178 14.17 -13.50 2.79
CA ASP A 178 13.02 -13.94 1.98
C ASP A 178 13.25 -13.74 0.45
N VAL A 179 14.26 -12.95 0.05
CA VAL A 179 14.50 -12.61 -1.38
C VAL A 179 15.29 -13.70 -2.11
N SER A 180 16.04 -14.54 -1.40
CA SER A 180 16.86 -15.60 -2.01
C SER A 180 16.07 -16.73 -2.66
N ASP A 181 14.76 -16.80 -2.44
CA ASP A 181 13.89 -17.88 -2.92
C ASP A 181 12.82 -17.39 -3.93
N ASP A 182 12.91 -16.16 -4.46
CA ASP A 182 11.93 -15.63 -5.43
C ASP A 182 12.27 -16.04 -6.88
N PRO A 183 11.55 -17.03 -7.48
CA PRO A 183 11.81 -17.49 -8.83
C PRO A 183 11.55 -16.42 -9.91
N PHE A 184 10.86 -15.33 -9.57
CA PHE A 184 10.51 -14.27 -10.52
C PHE A 184 11.69 -13.34 -10.82
N LEU A 185 12.67 -13.22 -9.91
CA LEU A 185 13.86 -12.38 -10.10
C LEU A 185 14.97 -13.10 -10.88
N ASP A 186 15.09 -14.42 -10.74
CA ASP A 186 16.07 -15.24 -11.46
C ASP A 186 15.83 -15.25 -12.99
N GLU A 187 14.58 -15.13 -13.43
CA GLU A 187 14.22 -15.14 -14.86
C GLU A 187 14.65 -13.86 -15.60
N TRP A 188 14.85 -12.75 -14.89
CA TRP A 188 15.15 -11.44 -15.48
C TRP A 188 16.62 -10.99 -15.33
N LEU A 189 17.46 -11.74 -14.62
CA LEU A 189 18.87 -11.42 -14.36
C LEU A 189 19.86 -12.30 -15.15
N HIS A 190 19.39 -13.04 -16.15
CA HIS A 190 20.19 -13.81 -17.12
C HIS A 190 19.86 -13.45 -18.56
#